data_AF-A0A1S3QZ98-F1
#
_entry.id   AF-A0A1S3QZ98-F1
#
_cell.length_a   1.000
_cell.length_b   1.000
_cell.length_c   1.000
_cell.angle_alpha   90.00
_cell.angle_beta   90.00
_cell.angle_gamma   90.00
#
_symmetry.space_group_name_H-M   'P 1'
#
loop_
_entity.id
_entity.type
_entity.pdbx_description
1 polymer ?
#
loop_
_entity_poly.entity_id
_entity_poly.type
_entity_poly.pdbx_seq_one_letter_code
_entity_poly.pdbx_strand_id
1 'polypeptide(L)'
;MSVRSFFKLLEKRVQCPGVSCEKCLSVQSVDQLVGNFTSTGGLLHNEGFFRVAAGCCLYLGSPSEACSAVRAGRWGDETDHFIHEITGYDHGDGHGDMESSGIETLLHNLKKHYKPDQQYDQHCLTGQDILEEMNDGGPHNMDVVFGYIVYHALRGDCMTARALPEEDYFLDFIFNSFGSDNITIHGT
;
A
#
# COMPACT_ATOMS: atom_id res chain seq x y z
N MET A 1 0.79 15.53 14.59
CA MET A 1 2.11 15.01 14.16
C MET A 1 2.72 16.00 13.18
N SER A 2 4.03 16.30 13.22
CA SER A 2 4.67 17.14 12.18
C SER A 2 4.98 16.31 10.93
N VAL A 3 4.91 16.90 9.73
CA VAL A 3 5.26 16.25 8.44
C VAL A 3 6.65 15.62 8.48
N ARG A 4 7.62 16.27 9.14
CA ARG A 4 8.97 15.70 9.29
C ARG A 4 8.98 14.42 10.11
N SER A 5 8.20 14.37 11.20
CA SER A 5 8.09 13.16 12.03
C SER A 5 7.32 12.05 11.30
N PHE A 6 6.29 12.44 10.54
CA PHE A 6 5.53 11.55 9.67
C PHE A 6 6.44 10.85 8.65
N PHE A 7 7.25 11.60 7.88
CA PHE A 7 8.17 10.98 6.91
C PHE A 7 9.24 10.12 7.56
N LYS A 8 9.76 10.53 8.73
CA LYS A 8 10.70 9.69 9.48
C LYS A 8 10.10 8.35 9.93
N LEU A 9 8.79 8.29 10.19
CA LEU A 9 8.11 7.04 10.50
C LEU A 9 7.93 6.22 9.21
N LEU A 10 7.46 6.85 8.14
CA LEU A 10 7.28 6.20 6.84
C LEU A 10 8.59 5.59 6.30
N GLU A 11 9.72 6.29 6.45
CA GLU A 11 11.05 5.79 6.07
C GLU A 11 11.45 4.50 6.80
N LYS A 12 10.91 4.24 8.00
CA LYS A 12 11.16 2.99 8.72
C LYS A 12 10.34 1.81 8.19
N ARG A 13 9.33 2.10 7.37
CA ARG A 13 8.37 1.15 6.80
C ARG A 13 8.76 0.67 5.42
N VAL A 14 9.94 1.03 4.93
CA VAL A 14 10.46 0.53 3.65
C VAL A 14 11.73 -0.29 3.84
N GLN A 15 11.83 -1.36 3.08
CA GLN A 15 13.01 -2.20 2.95
C GLN A 15 13.40 -2.34 1.48
N CYS A 16 14.69 -2.25 1.19
CA CYS A 16 15.24 -2.34 -0.16
C CYS A 16 16.22 -3.51 -0.22
N PRO A 17 16.20 -4.35 -1.28
CA PRO A 17 17.07 -5.51 -1.35
C PRO A 17 18.55 -5.11 -1.36
N GLY A 18 19.31 -5.59 -0.37
CA GLY A 18 20.77 -5.44 -0.31
C GLY A 18 21.30 -4.04 0.03
N VAL A 19 20.45 -3.02 0.21
CA VAL A 19 20.84 -1.65 0.57
C VAL A 19 19.77 -0.96 1.43
N SER A 20 20.13 0.12 2.12
CA SER A 20 19.14 1.00 2.76
C SER A 20 18.32 1.72 1.69
N CYS A 21 16.99 1.77 1.86
CA CYS A 21 16.16 2.62 1.00
C CYS A 21 16.61 4.08 1.07
N GLU A 22 16.48 4.78 -0.06
CA GLU A 22 16.86 6.17 -0.17
C GLU A 22 15.96 7.06 0.70
N LYS A 23 16.56 8.01 1.42
CA LYS A 23 15.83 9.02 2.18
C LYS A 23 15.71 10.29 1.35
N CYS A 24 14.57 10.44 0.68
CA CYS A 24 14.32 11.56 -0.23
C CYS A 24 13.15 12.46 0.22
N LEU A 25 12.30 11.98 1.14
CA LEU A 25 11.12 12.71 1.55
C LEU A 25 11.48 13.84 2.51
N SER A 26 10.94 15.03 2.24
CA SER A 26 11.18 16.21 3.06
C SER A 26 9.96 17.13 3.07
N VAL A 27 9.90 18.06 4.01
CA VAL A 27 8.81 19.05 4.06
C VAL A 27 8.73 19.84 2.75
N GLN A 28 9.87 20.08 2.08
CA GLN A 28 9.94 20.79 0.80
C GLN A 28 9.44 19.93 -0.36
N SER A 29 9.63 18.61 -0.33
CA SER A 29 9.13 17.75 -1.42
C SER A 29 7.60 17.71 -1.48
N VAL A 30 6.90 18.04 -0.38
CA VAL A 30 5.43 18.17 -0.37
C VAL A 30 4.94 19.26 -1.32
N ASP A 31 5.75 20.30 -1.58
CA ASP A 31 5.39 21.35 -2.54
C ASP A 31 5.23 20.80 -3.97
N GLN A 32 5.89 19.68 -4.31
CA GLN A 32 5.70 19.02 -5.60
C GLN A 32 4.33 18.36 -5.74
N LEU A 33 3.67 18.04 -4.62
CA LEU A 33 2.35 17.39 -4.60
C LEU A 33 1.21 18.41 -4.54
N VAL A 34 1.38 19.50 -3.79
CA VAL A 34 0.29 20.46 -3.52
C VAL A 34 0.64 21.92 -3.85
N GLY A 35 1.76 22.16 -4.53
CA GLY A 35 2.14 23.43 -5.15
C GLY A 35 2.62 24.54 -4.22
N ASN A 36 2.13 24.63 -2.97
CA ASN A 36 2.34 25.79 -2.09
C ASN A 36 2.39 25.47 -0.58
N PHE A 37 2.62 24.23 -0.17
CA PHE A 37 2.53 23.80 1.23
C PHE A 37 3.43 24.60 2.18
N THR A 38 4.69 24.80 1.80
CA THR A 38 5.65 25.56 2.62
C THR A 38 5.31 27.04 2.69
N SER A 39 4.71 27.58 1.63
CA SER A 39 4.33 28.99 1.54
C SER A 39 3.04 29.32 2.30
N THR A 40 2.15 28.35 2.52
CA THR A 40 0.90 28.53 3.29
C THR A 40 1.06 28.23 4.78
N GLY A 41 2.30 28.13 5.28
CA GLY A 41 2.57 27.83 6.69
C GLY A 41 2.35 26.37 7.06
N GLY A 42 2.30 25.45 6.08
CA GLY A 42 2.22 24.01 6.32
C GLY A 42 0.81 23.49 6.63
N LEU A 43 -0.23 24.16 6.13
CA LEU A 43 -1.62 23.70 6.24
C LEU A 43 -2.03 22.91 4.98
N LEU A 44 -2.38 21.63 5.17
CA LEU A 44 -2.97 20.77 4.15
C LEU A 44 -4.50 20.78 4.28
N HIS A 45 -5.20 21.11 3.18
CA HIS A 45 -6.63 20.82 3.07
C HIS A 45 -6.86 19.33 2.75
N ASN A 46 -8.09 18.84 2.92
CA ASN A 46 -8.44 17.42 2.76
C ASN A 46 -7.96 16.82 1.43
N GLU A 47 -8.20 17.50 0.31
CA GLU A 47 -7.74 17.04 -1.02
C GLU A 47 -6.21 16.96 -1.10
N GLY A 48 -5.52 17.93 -0.50
CA GLY A 48 -4.06 17.93 -0.41
C GLY A 48 -3.55 16.77 0.45
N PHE A 49 -4.27 16.40 1.52
CA PHE A 49 -3.92 15.24 2.33
C PHE A 49 -3.99 13.94 1.53
N PHE A 50 -5.08 13.71 0.79
CA PHE A 50 -5.23 12.48 0.00
C PHE A 50 -4.18 12.36 -1.10
N ARG A 51 -3.83 13.47 -1.76
CA ARG A 51 -2.72 13.47 -2.72
C ARG A 51 -1.37 13.16 -2.07
N VAL A 52 -1.11 13.70 -0.88
CA VAL A 52 0.08 13.34 -0.10
C VAL A 52 0.06 11.86 0.30
N ALA A 53 -1.10 11.33 0.68
CA ALA A 53 -1.25 9.92 1.04
C ALA A 53 -0.97 9.00 -0.16
N ALA A 54 -1.47 9.34 -1.35
CA ALA A 54 -1.15 8.61 -2.58
C ALA A 54 0.36 8.63 -2.90
N GLY A 55 1.00 9.80 -2.80
CA GLY A 55 2.45 9.91 -2.98
C GLY A 55 3.25 9.11 -1.94
N CYS A 56 2.73 8.98 -0.72
CA CYS A 56 3.30 8.11 0.31
C CYS A 56 3.12 6.63 -0.03
N CYS A 57 1.97 6.23 -0.57
CA CYS A 57 1.73 4.86 -1.03
C CYS A 57 2.67 4.48 -2.18
N LEU A 58 2.91 5.40 -3.13
CA LEU A 58 3.93 5.24 -4.17
C LEU A 58 5.32 5.01 -3.56
N TYR A 59 5.70 5.79 -2.54
CA TYR A 59 6.98 5.60 -1.84
C TYR A 59 7.05 4.26 -1.09
N LEU A 60 5.96 3.82 -0.45
CA LEU A 60 5.90 2.53 0.26
C LEU A 60 6.02 1.34 -0.70
N GLY A 61 5.40 1.43 -1.88
CA GLY A 61 5.42 0.38 -2.90
C GLY A 61 6.68 0.38 -3.77
N SER A 62 7.23 1.56 -4.07
CA SER A 62 8.38 1.75 -4.96
C SER A 62 9.30 2.88 -4.47
N PRO A 63 10.04 2.69 -3.37
CA PRO A 63 10.84 3.76 -2.75
C PRO A 63 11.90 4.35 -3.68
N SER A 64 12.50 3.52 -4.55
CA SER A 64 13.54 3.99 -5.50
C SER A 64 12.96 4.89 -6.59
N GLU A 65 11.78 4.54 -7.12
CA GLU A 65 11.10 5.32 -8.16
C GLU A 65 10.58 6.64 -7.58
N ALA A 66 9.93 6.57 -6.42
CA ALA A 66 9.49 7.75 -5.70
C ALA A 66 10.65 8.71 -5.39
N CYS A 67 11.79 8.19 -4.93
CA CYS A 67 12.95 9.04 -4.65
C CYS A 67 13.62 9.61 -5.89
N SER A 68 13.65 8.87 -7.00
CA SER A 68 14.07 9.40 -8.29
C SER A 68 13.16 10.57 -8.72
N ALA A 69 11.85 10.39 -8.60
CA ALA A 69 10.84 11.41 -8.94
C ALA A 69 10.98 12.66 -8.08
N VAL A 70 11.12 12.52 -6.76
CA VAL A 70 11.30 13.63 -5.83
C VAL A 70 12.53 14.46 -6.19
N ARG A 71 13.67 13.81 -6.47
CA ARG A 71 14.90 14.51 -6.87
C ARG A 71 14.77 15.20 -8.22
N ALA A 72 14.01 14.60 -9.14
CA ALA A 72 13.73 15.16 -10.45
C ALA A 72 12.67 16.27 -10.42
N GLY A 73 12.02 16.54 -9.29
CA GLY A 73 10.95 17.53 -9.20
C GLY A 73 9.61 17.05 -9.78
N ARG A 74 9.45 15.73 -10.02
CA ARG A 74 8.30 15.13 -10.71
C ARG A 74 7.42 14.27 -9.80
N TRP A 75 7.56 14.39 -8.48
CA TRP A 75 6.80 13.53 -7.58
C TRP A 75 5.28 13.70 -7.72
N GLY A 76 4.81 14.91 -8.02
CA GLY A 76 3.40 15.18 -8.36
C GLY A 76 2.93 14.39 -9.58
N ASP A 77 3.66 14.49 -10.69
CA ASP A 77 3.31 13.81 -11.95
C ASP A 77 3.27 12.28 -11.80
N GLU A 78 4.28 11.71 -11.13
CA GLU A 78 4.34 10.26 -10.89
C GLU A 78 3.24 9.81 -9.90
N THR A 79 2.86 10.67 -8.95
CA THR A 79 1.73 10.38 -8.05
C THR A 79 0.41 10.38 -8.81
N ASP A 80 0.22 11.29 -9.76
CA ASP A 80 -0.99 11.32 -10.58
C ASP A 80 -1.07 10.09 -11.50
N HIS A 81 0.06 9.68 -12.08
CA HIS A 81 0.14 8.45 -12.86
C HIS A 81 -0.21 7.21 -12.01
N PHE A 82 0.37 7.13 -10.81
CA PHE A 82 0.07 6.08 -9.84
C PHE A 82 -1.41 6.04 -9.43
N ILE A 83 -2.03 7.19 -9.16
CA ILE A 83 -3.47 7.25 -8.85
C ILE A 83 -4.27 6.71 -10.04
N HIS A 84 -3.95 7.12 -11.27
CA HIS A 84 -4.63 6.63 -12.47
C HIS A 84 -4.41 5.13 -12.68
N GLU A 85 -3.23 4.60 -12.38
CA GLU A 85 -2.94 3.17 -12.45
C GLU A 85 -3.84 2.40 -11.49
N ILE A 86 -3.84 2.77 -10.21
CA ILE A 86 -4.62 2.08 -9.17
C ILE A 86 -6.13 2.22 -9.38
N THR A 87 -6.60 3.36 -9.88
CA THR A 87 -8.04 3.63 -10.10
C THR A 87 -8.54 3.24 -11.49
N GLY A 88 -7.66 3.07 -12.48
CA GLY A 88 -7.99 2.91 -13.90
C GLY A 88 -7.81 1.50 -14.46
N TYR A 89 -7.40 0.51 -13.67
CA TYR A 89 -7.23 -0.88 -14.13
C TYR A 89 -8.55 -1.62 -14.46
N ASP A 90 -9.71 -0.97 -14.35
CA ASP A 90 -11.01 -1.57 -14.66
C ASP A 90 -11.49 -1.23 -16.08
N HIS A 91 -11.02 -2.00 -17.05
CA HIS A 91 -11.59 -2.09 -18.39
C HIS A 91 -11.96 -3.56 -18.67
N GLY A 92 -13.00 -4.06 -18.00
CA GLY A 92 -13.54 -5.38 -18.36
C GLY A 92 -14.68 -5.86 -17.46
N ASP A 93 -15.91 -5.61 -17.92
CA ASP A 93 -17.16 -6.28 -17.53
C ASP A 93 -17.65 -6.06 -16.09
N GLY A 94 -18.66 -5.20 -15.99
CA GLY A 94 -19.22 -4.75 -14.73
C GLY A 94 -19.80 -5.86 -13.86
N HIS A 95 -19.39 -5.86 -12.60
CA HIS A 95 -20.17 -6.16 -11.40
C HIS A 95 -19.33 -5.73 -10.19
N GLY A 96 -19.77 -4.73 -9.43
CA GLY A 96 -19.49 -4.55 -7.98
C GLY A 96 -18.07 -4.37 -7.43
N ASP A 97 -17.00 -4.78 -8.12
CA ASP A 97 -15.68 -5.06 -7.49
C ASP A 97 -14.58 -4.03 -7.81
N MET A 98 -14.98 -2.83 -8.24
CA MET A 98 -14.08 -1.76 -8.70
C MET A 98 -13.11 -1.28 -7.61
N GLU A 99 -13.56 -1.17 -6.36
CA GLU A 99 -12.72 -0.70 -5.24
C GLU A 99 -11.83 -1.82 -4.66
N SER A 100 -12.35 -3.06 -4.66
CA SER A 100 -11.61 -4.25 -4.22
C SER A 100 -10.40 -4.51 -5.14
N SER A 101 -10.56 -4.40 -6.46
CA SER A 101 -9.45 -4.62 -7.39
C SER A 101 -8.32 -3.58 -7.26
N GLY A 102 -8.66 -2.31 -7.03
CA GLY A 102 -7.70 -1.22 -6.82
C GLY A 102 -6.90 -1.38 -5.53
N ILE A 103 -7.58 -1.65 -4.41
CA ILE A 103 -6.89 -1.86 -3.12
C ILE A 103 -6.01 -3.11 -3.14
N GLU A 104 -6.43 -4.19 -3.80
CA GLU A 104 -5.61 -5.40 -3.89
C GLU A 104 -4.35 -5.18 -4.74
N THR A 105 -4.47 -4.42 -5.83
CA THR A 105 -3.31 -4.00 -6.65
C THR A 105 -2.35 -3.15 -5.83
N LEU A 106 -2.88 -2.19 -5.05
CA LEU A 106 -2.11 -1.36 -4.15
C LEU A 106 -1.34 -2.20 -3.13
N LEU A 107 -2.03 -3.08 -2.40
CA LEU A 107 -1.45 -3.97 -1.39
C LEU A 107 -0.39 -4.90 -1.99
N HIS A 108 -0.60 -5.35 -3.23
CA HIS A 108 0.35 -6.19 -3.94
C HIS A 108 1.64 -5.41 -4.23
N ASN A 109 1.53 -4.17 -4.67
CA ASN A 109 2.68 -3.29 -4.91
C ASN A 109 3.44 -3.00 -3.61
N LEU A 110 2.74 -2.78 -2.49
CA LEU A 110 3.36 -2.58 -1.18
C LEU A 110 4.20 -3.79 -0.74
N LYS A 111 3.75 -5.03 -0.98
CA LYS A 111 4.38 -6.27 -0.48
C LYS A 111 5.89 -6.34 -0.74
N LYS A 112 6.37 -5.76 -1.84
CA LYS A 112 7.77 -5.85 -2.25
C LYS A 112 8.71 -5.06 -1.33
N HIS A 113 8.29 -3.89 -0.87
CA HIS A 113 9.16 -2.97 -0.14
C HIS A 113 8.61 -2.56 1.23
N TYR A 114 7.32 -2.78 1.50
CA TYR A 114 6.73 -2.48 2.80
C TYR A 114 7.31 -3.39 3.88
N LYS A 115 7.63 -2.79 5.02
CA LYS A 115 8.16 -3.45 6.22
C LYS A 115 7.28 -3.08 7.42
N PRO A 116 6.40 -3.98 7.89
CA PRO A 116 5.65 -3.76 9.12
C PRO A 116 6.56 -3.82 10.36
N ASP A 117 6.04 -3.40 11.51
CA ASP A 117 6.72 -3.70 12.78
C ASP A 117 6.65 -5.22 13.03
N GLN A 118 7.78 -5.81 13.44
CA GLN A 118 7.84 -7.23 13.78
C GLN A 118 7.14 -7.47 15.12
N GLN A 119 5.82 -7.63 15.07
CA GLN A 119 5.04 -8.29 16.12
C GLN A 119 4.67 -9.69 15.60
N TYR A 120 5.15 -10.72 16.28
CA TYR A 120 5.09 -12.11 15.82
C TYR A 120 3.67 -12.71 15.80
N ASP A 121 2.66 -12.00 16.32
CA ASP A 121 1.29 -12.52 16.53
C ASP A 121 0.17 -11.62 15.94
N GLN A 122 0.51 -10.67 15.04
CA GLN A 122 -0.49 -9.76 14.48
C GLN A 122 -1.09 -10.32 13.19
N HIS A 123 -2.42 -10.40 13.11
CA HIS A 123 -3.12 -10.69 11.85
C HIS A 123 -2.90 -9.54 10.86
N CYS A 124 -2.57 -9.87 9.61
CA CYS A 124 -2.32 -8.85 8.59
C CYS A 124 -3.62 -8.43 7.92
N LEU A 125 -3.81 -7.11 7.85
CA LEU A 125 -4.98 -6.50 7.26
C LEU A 125 -5.04 -6.78 5.76
N THR A 126 -6.17 -7.30 5.32
CA THR A 126 -6.53 -7.47 3.91
C THR A 126 -7.17 -6.21 3.35
N GLY A 127 -7.39 -6.14 2.04
CA GLY A 127 -8.15 -5.05 1.44
C GLY A 127 -9.56 -4.95 2.04
N GLN A 128 -10.20 -6.09 2.28
CA GLN A 128 -11.52 -6.15 2.89
C GLN A 128 -11.53 -5.59 4.32
N ASP A 129 -10.57 -5.96 5.17
CA ASP A 129 -10.50 -5.44 6.55
C ASP A 129 -10.42 -3.91 6.57
N ILE A 130 -9.64 -3.34 5.66
CA ILE A 130 -9.45 -1.89 5.54
C ILE A 130 -10.73 -1.21 5.01
N LEU A 131 -11.41 -1.81 4.02
CA LEU A 131 -12.69 -1.30 3.51
C LEU A 131 -13.82 -1.38 4.54
N GLU A 132 -13.84 -2.42 5.37
CA GLU A 132 -14.79 -2.55 6.48
C GLU A 132 -14.53 -1.49 7.57
N GLU A 133 -13.26 -1.19 7.87
CA GLU A 133 -12.89 -0.10 8.81
C GLU A 133 -13.30 1.29 8.28
N MET A 134 -13.34 1.47 6.97
CA MET A 134 -13.82 2.72 6.33
C MET A 134 -15.34 2.93 6.44
N ASN A 135 -16.11 1.89 6.75
CA ASN A 135 -17.56 1.86 6.56
C ASN A 135 -18.35 2.61 7.66
N ASP A 136 -17.98 3.87 7.91
CA ASP A 136 -18.65 4.82 8.84
C ASP A 136 -19.70 5.69 8.10
N GLY A 137 -20.24 5.21 6.97
CA GLY A 137 -21.27 5.89 6.18
C GLY A 137 -20.78 6.98 5.21
N GLY A 138 -19.46 7.02 4.93
CA GLY A 138 -18.85 7.91 3.93
C GLY A 138 -18.73 7.28 2.53
N PRO A 139 -18.44 8.08 1.49
CA PRO A 139 -18.21 7.55 0.15
C PRO A 139 -16.91 6.73 0.09
N HIS A 140 -17.06 5.50 -0.36
CA HIS A 140 -16.00 4.57 -0.75
C HIS A 140 -15.25 5.12 -1.97
N ASN A 141 -14.04 5.64 -1.76
CA ASN A 141 -13.18 6.19 -2.81
C ASN A 141 -11.71 5.86 -2.47
N MET A 142 -10.94 5.50 -3.50
CA MET A 142 -9.50 5.22 -3.42
C MET A 142 -8.68 6.32 -2.76
N ASP A 143 -9.12 7.58 -2.83
CA ASP A 143 -8.50 8.69 -2.08
C ASP A 143 -8.46 8.41 -0.57
N VAL A 144 -9.57 7.92 -0.02
CA VAL A 144 -9.70 7.53 1.40
C VAL A 144 -8.86 6.30 1.68
N VAL A 145 -8.85 5.33 0.77
CA VAL A 145 -8.04 4.10 0.87
C VAL A 145 -6.56 4.44 1.04
N PHE A 146 -6.00 5.36 0.23
CA PHE A 146 -4.60 5.80 0.40
C PHE A 146 -4.33 6.36 1.80
N GLY A 147 -5.29 7.10 2.36
CA GLY A 147 -5.22 7.62 3.72
C GLY A 147 -5.12 6.52 4.77
N TYR A 148 -5.97 5.49 4.67
CA TYR A 148 -5.98 4.34 5.58
C TYR A 148 -4.70 3.50 5.47
N ILE A 149 -4.22 3.25 4.25
CA ILE A 149 -2.96 2.52 4.04
C ILE A 149 -1.79 3.24 4.71
N VAL A 150 -1.72 4.56 4.58
CA VAL A 150 -0.71 5.38 5.27
C VAL A 150 -0.90 5.33 6.79
N TYR A 151 -2.13 5.40 7.28
CA TYR A 151 -2.43 5.30 8.71
C TYR A 151 -1.91 3.98 9.32
N HIS A 152 -2.22 2.84 8.71
CA HIS A 152 -1.72 1.53 9.14
C HIS A 152 -0.22 1.39 8.99
N ALA A 153 0.36 1.91 7.90
CA ALA A 153 1.80 1.95 7.71
C ALA A 153 2.50 2.70 8.86
N LEU A 154 1.99 3.85 9.29
CA LEU A 154 2.59 4.60 10.40
C LEU A 154 2.51 3.84 11.72
N ARG A 155 1.40 3.16 11.97
CA ARG A 155 1.22 2.27 13.14
C ARG A 155 2.14 1.06 13.10
N GLY A 156 2.58 0.66 11.91
CA GLY A 156 3.40 -0.52 11.69
C GLY A 156 2.58 -1.80 11.53
N ASP A 157 1.27 -1.68 11.31
CA ASP A 157 0.38 -2.83 11.11
C ASP A 157 0.80 -3.57 9.82
N CYS A 158 0.74 -4.90 9.83
CA CYS A 158 0.99 -5.66 8.61
C CYS A 158 -0.23 -5.63 7.69
N MET A 159 0.01 -5.57 6.38
CA MET A 159 -1.01 -5.48 5.35
C MET A 159 -0.68 -6.47 4.22
N THR A 160 -1.67 -7.10 3.61
CA THR A 160 -1.49 -8.14 2.60
C THR A 160 -2.57 -8.11 1.53
N ALA A 161 -2.18 -8.30 0.27
CA ALA A 161 -3.09 -8.38 -0.87
C ALA A 161 -3.84 -9.72 -0.99
N ARG A 162 -3.54 -10.67 -0.10
CA ARG A 162 -4.19 -11.97 -0.06
C ARG A 162 -4.26 -12.38 1.38
N ALA A 163 -5.44 -12.74 1.86
CA ALA A 163 -5.54 -13.70 2.93
C ALA A 163 -4.76 -14.95 2.47
N LEU A 164 -3.82 -15.42 3.30
CA LEU A 164 -3.29 -16.75 3.07
C LEU A 164 -4.48 -17.71 3.13
N PRO A 165 -4.59 -18.67 2.20
CA PRO A 165 -5.60 -19.71 2.32
C PRO A 165 -5.48 -20.36 3.70
N GLU A 166 -6.61 -20.83 4.26
CA GLU A 166 -6.57 -21.57 5.53
C GLU A 166 -5.66 -22.80 5.40
N GLU A 167 -5.13 -23.29 6.52
CA GLU A 167 -4.20 -24.44 6.52
C GLU A 167 -4.75 -25.64 5.74
N ASP A 168 -6.06 -25.86 5.82
CA ASP A 168 -6.79 -26.92 5.13
C ASP A 168 -6.72 -26.80 3.60
N TYR A 169 -6.66 -25.58 3.03
CA TYR A 169 -6.51 -25.39 1.59
C TYR A 169 -5.22 -26.01 1.06
N PHE A 170 -4.12 -25.94 1.83
CA PHE A 170 -2.85 -26.52 1.39
C PHE A 170 -2.89 -28.05 1.40
N LEU A 171 -3.56 -28.64 2.39
CA LEU A 171 -3.79 -30.08 2.45
C LEU A 171 -4.70 -30.52 1.30
N ASP A 172 -5.82 -29.83 1.08
CA ASP A 172 -6.75 -30.09 -0.01
C ASP A 172 -6.08 -29.94 -1.37
N PHE A 173 -5.24 -28.93 -1.57
CA PHE A 173 -4.49 -28.75 -2.81
C PHE A 173 -3.55 -29.94 -3.08
N ILE A 174 -2.87 -30.45 -2.05
CA ILE A 174 -2.00 -31.63 -2.17
C ILE A 174 -2.83 -32.86 -2.51
N PHE A 175 -3.90 -33.15 -1.77
CA PHE A 175 -4.75 -34.33 -2.04
C PHE A 175 -5.46 -34.24 -3.39
N ASN A 176 -5.92 -33.07 -3.81
CA ASN A 176 -6.54 -32.86 -5.12
C ASN A 176 -5.52 -32.94 -6.27
N SER A 177 -4.28 -32.49 -6.06
CA SER A 177 -3.24 -32.50 -7.12
C SER A 177 -2.56 -33.86 -7.27
N PHE A 178 -2.47 -34.65 -6.20
CA PHE A 178 -1.71 -35.91 -6.17
C PHE A 178 -2.58 -37.18 -5.97
N GLY A 179 -3.90 -37.03 -5.78
CA GLY A 179 -4.86 -38.15 -5.74
C GLY A 179 -5.61 -38.23 -4.42
N SER A 180 -6.93 -38.39 -4.52
CA SER A 180 -7.93 -37.99 -3.52
C SER A 180 -7.95 -38.74 -2.19
N ASP A 181 -7.23 -39.85 -2.02
CA ASP A 181 -7.52 -40.71 -0.87
C ASP A 181 -6.32 -41.23 -0.09
N ASN A 182 -5.11 -41.35 -0.66
CA ASN A 182 -3.89 -41.75 0.07
C ASN A 182 -2.60 -41.52 -0.74
N ILE A 183 -1.62 -40.80 -0.18
CA ILE A 183 -0.26 -40.74 -0.73
C ILE A 183 0.44 -42.06 -0.41
N THR A 184 0.72 -42.89 -1.41
CA THR A 184 1.48 -44.13 -1.24
C THR A 184 2.97 -43.89 -1.42
N ILE A 185 3.77 -44.28 -0.43
CA ILE A 185 5.23 -44.23 -0.53
C ILE A 185 5.66 -45.38 -1.45
N HIS A 186 6.01 -45.07 -2.70
CA HIS A 186 6.75 -46.01 -3.53
C HIS A 186 8.16 -46.15 -2.97
N GLY A 187 8.38 -47.19 -2.16
CA GLY A 187 9.71 -47.59 -1.71
C GLY A 187 10.49 -48.22 -2.86
N THR A 188 11.66 -47.66 -3.15
CA THR A 188 12.74 -48.28 -3.94
C THR A 188 13.86 -48.74 -3.03
#